data_AF-A0A434AZN3-F1
#
_entry.id   AF-A0A434AZN3-F1
#
_cell.length_a   1.000
_cell.length_b   1.000
_cell.length_c   1.000
_cell.angle_alpha   90.00
_cell.angle_beta   90.00
_cell.angle_gamma   90.00
#
_symmetry.space_group_name_H-M   'P 1'
#
loop_
_entity.id
_entity.type
_entity.pdbx_description
1 polymer ?
#
loop_
_entity_poly.entity_id
_entity_poly.type
_entity_poly.pdbx_seq_one_letter_code
_entity_poly.pdbx_strand_id
1 'polypeptide(L)'
;MIALKKTTEIYDRDLELKERLNAFLKNLTKSEKDYYNTLNQSQLLDLKMALSDINNVLTLKTTLAFSNWIANYFNLSNEEHNQLVQKVNRTKPNTNGFDIQVPNKKIIAEIKCVIPINEGFYYGAAQRNSILDDAIKLTNGKRELPDTTKYIKLIGLIDLNEKTDKAIEKLIKPAKNIRTETQLRLDRHDIVHKLKLIDNSTELSELTTDYVYLKKIKIASA
;
A
#
# COMPACT_ATOMS: atom_id res chain seq x y z
N MET A 1 -46.04 18.90 -29.51
CA MET A 1 -45.11 18.10 -28.66
C MET A 1 -43.82 17.88 -29.44
N ILE A 2 -42.76 18.61 -29.10
CA ILE A 2 -41.43 18.44 -29.72
C ILE A 2 -40.69 17.43 -28.85
N ALA A 3 -40.37 16.26 -29.41
CA ALA A 3 -39.52 15.28 -28.76
C ALA A 3 -38.10 15.84 -28.66
N LEU A 4 -37.66 16.16 -27.44
CA LEU A 4 -36.27 16.46 -27.15
C LEU A 4 -35.41 15.23 -27.46
N LYS A 5 -34.66 15.31 -28.56
CA LYS A 5 -33.63 14.34 -28.93
C LYS A 5 -32.58 14.35 -27.81
N LYS A 6 -32.51 13.29 -27.01
CA LYS A 6 -31.37 13.03 -26.12
C LYS A 6 -30.15 12.83 -27.00
N THR A 7 -29.33 13.87 -27.16
CA THR A 7 -28.00 13.73 -27.73
C THR A 7 -27.15 12.98 -26.71
N THR A 8 -26.91 11.69 -26.95
CA THR A 8 -25.82 10.96 -26.33
C THR A 8 -24.52 11.58 -26.83
N GLU A 9 -23.93 12.46 -26.02
CA GLU A 9 -22.56 12.92 -26.20
C GLU A 9 -21.66 11.69 -26.36
N ILE A 10 -20.96 11.62 -27.48
CA ILE A 10 -20.00 10.55 -27.75
C ILE A 10 -18.78 10.86 -26.90
N TYR A 11 -18.44 9.94 -25.99
CA TYR A 11 -17.25 10.05 -25.17
C TYR A 11 -15.98 10.04 -26.04
N ASP A 12 -15.27 11.17 -26.07
CA ASP A 12 -13.99 11.31 -26.77
C ASP A 12 -12.84 10.83 -25.87
N ARG A 13 -12.48 9.56 -26.06
CA ARG A 13 -11.40 8.92 -25.32
C ARG A 13 -10.03 9.55 -25.59
N ASP A 14 -9.78 10.06 -26.79
CA ASP A 14 -8.48 10.63 -27.16
C ASP A 14 -8.28 11.95 -26.42
N LEU A 15 -9.31 12.81 -26.43
CA LEU A 15 -9.30 14.06 -25.70
C LEU A 15 -9.13 13.86 -24.18
N GLU A 16 -9.87 12.91 -23.56
CA GLU A 16 -9.69 12.63 -22.12
C GLU A 16 -8.23 12.22 -21.82
N LEU A 17 -7.66 11.30 -22.61
CA LEU A 17 -6.30 10.81 -22.37
C LEU A 17 -5.27 11.93 -22.53
N LYS A 18 -5.46 12.80 -23.53
CA LYS A 18 -4.65 14.00 -23.75
C LYS A 18 -4.69 14.93 -22.54
N GLU A 19 -5.87 15.27 -22.07
CA GLU A 19 -6.06 16.16 -20.91
C GLU A 19 -5.39 15.58 -19.65
N ARG A 20 -5.62 14.28 -19.38
CA ARG A 20 -5.06 13.61 -18.20
C ARG A 20 -3.53 13.56 -18.22
N LEU A 21 -2.92 13.19 -19.34
CA LEU A 21 -1.47 13.11 -19.44
C LEU A 21 -0.81 14.50 -19.33
N ASN A 22 -1.36 15.49 -20.03
CA ASN A 22 -0.85 16.86 -19.99
C ASN A 22 -0.98 17.46 -18.59
N ALA A 23 -2.12 17.26 -17.91
CA ALA A 23 -2.30 17.71 -16.54
C ALA A 23 -1.30 17.07 -15.57
N PHE A 24 -1.07 15.75 -15.68
CA PHE A 24 -0.10 15.05 -14.86
C PHE A 24 1.32 15.60 -15.04
N LEU A 25 1.79 15.70 -16.30
CA LEU A 25 3.14 16.16 -16.58
C LEU A 25 3.33 17.64 -16.29
N LYS A 26 2.33 18.50 -16.54
CA LYS A 26 2.35 19.91 -16.10
C LYS A 26 2.52 20.02 -14.60
N ASN A 27 1.83 19.20 -13.81
CA ASN A 27 1.95 19.21 -12.36
C ASN A 27 3.34 18.77 -11.89
N LEU A 28 3.96 17.82 -12.59
CA LEU A 28 5.28 17.30 -12.27
C LEU A 28 6.41 18.25 -12.68
N THR A 29 6.37 18.77 -13.92
CA THR A 29 7.44 19.59 -14.52
C THR A 29 7.26 21.09 -14.28
N LYS A 30 6.07 21.51 -13.83
CA LYS A 30 5.63 22.91 -13.75
C LYS A 30 5.66 23.64 -15.10
N SER A 31 5.68 22.90 -16.21
CA SER A 31 5.71 23.45 -17.57
C SER A 31 4.44 23.10 -18.33
N GLU A 32 3.87 24.09 -19.01
CA GLU A 32 2.69 23.94 -19.83
C GLU A 32 3.09 23.58 -21.27
N LYS A 33 2.92 22.30 -21.63
CA LYS A 33 3.25 21.75 -22.95
C LYS A 33 2.23 20.69 -23.34
N ASP A 34 2.08 20.46 -24.64
CA ASP A 34 1.30 19.34 -25.17
C ASP A 34 2.15 18.05 -25.16
N TYR A 35 2.34 17.48 -23.97
CA TYR A 35 3.10 16.24 -23.78
C TYR A 35 2.50 15.05 -24.55
N TYR A 36 1.17 14.99 -24.67
CA TYR A 36 0.47 13.91 -25.38
C TYR A 36 0.93 13.79 -26.84
N ASN A 37 1.01 14.92 -27.54
CA ASN A 37 1.41 14.91 -28.95
C ASN A 37 2.93 15.01 -29.16
N THR A 38 3.69 15.43 -28.16
CA THR A 38 5.15 15.61 -28.28
C THR A 38 5.96 14.40 -27.87
N LEU A 39 5.46 13.57 -26.96
CA LEU A 39 6.15 12.35 -26.52
C LEU A 39 6.06 11.26 -27.59
N ASN A 40 7.20 10.75 -28.02
CA ASN A 40 7.25 9.60 -28.92
C ASN A 40 7.13 8.27 -28.14
N GLN A 41 6.98 7.18 -28.89
CA GLN A 41 6.82 5.83 -28.31
C GLN A 41 7.95 5.44 -27.35
N SER A 42 9.22 5.74 -27.68
CA SER A 42 10.36 5.41 -26.82
C SER A 42 10.26 6.13 -25.48
N GLN A 43 9.95 7.43 -25.50
CA GLN A 43 9.82 8.23 -24.28
C GLN A 43 8.65 7.76 -23.41
N LEU A 44 7.53 7.35 -24.02
CA LEU A 44 6.41 6.75 -23.28
C LEU A 44 6.81 5.42 -22.62
N LEU A 45 7.62 4.61 -23.28
CA LEU A 45 8.17 3.37 -22.71
C LEU A 45 9.15 3.66 -21.56
N ASP A 46 10.02 4.67 -21.72
CA ASP A 46 10.94 5.10 -20.66
C ASP A 46 10.19 5.57 -19.41
N LEU A 47 9.13 6.36 -19.59
CA LEU A 47 8.25 6.77 -18.49
C LEU A 47 7.63 5.54 -17.79
N LYS A 48 7.18 4.54 -18.57
CA LYS A 48 6.62 3.32 -18.02
C LYS A 48 7.66 2.49 -17.25
N MET A 49 8.91 2.42 -17.71
CA MET A 49 9.99 1.76 -16.98
C MET A 49 10.31 2.50 -15.67
N ALA A 50 10.40 3.84 -15.72
CA ALA A 50 10.65 4.67 -14.56
C ALA A 50 9.61 4.50 -13.45
N LEU A 51 8.34 4.17 -13.78
CA LEU A 51 7.31 3.88 -12.77
C LEU A 51 7.70 2.73 -11.84
N SER A 52 8.41 1.71 -12.33
CA SER A 52 8.90 0.60 -11.50
C SER A 52 9.94 1.09 -10.49
N ASP A 53 10.88 1.92 -10.93
CA ASP A 53 11.92 2.47 -10.05
C ASP A 53 11.32 3.46 -9.04
N ILE A 54 10.35 4.28 -9.46
CA ILE A 54 9.60 5.16 -8.56
C ILE A 54 8.90 4.33 -7.48
N ASN A 55 8.28 3.20 -7.84
CA ASN A 55 7.66 2.30 -6.87
C ASN A 55 8.68 1.73 -5.87
N ASN A 56 9.88 1.35 -6.33
CA ASN A 56 10.97 0.89 -5.46
C ASN A 56 11.44 2.00 -4.51
N VAL A 57 11.60 3.23 -4.99
CA VAL A 57 11.97 4.40 -4.18
C VAL A 57 10.91 4.70 -3.13
N LEU A 58 9.62 4.69 -3.51
CA LEU A 58 8.52 4.89 -2.57
C LEU A 58 8.49 3.80 -1.51
N THR A 59 8.70 2.54 -1.90
CA THR A 59 8.77 1.41 -0.97
C THR A 59 9.90 1.59 0.02
N LEU A 60 11.13 1.86 -0.43
CA LEU A 60 12.27 2.10 0.48
C LEU A 60 12.00 3.25 1.46
N LYS A 61 11.52 4.39 0.97
CA LYS A 61 11.21 5.55 1.82
C LYS A 61 10.12 5.23 2.85
N THR A 62 9.09 4.49 2.43
CA THR A 62 8.00 4.05 3.31
C THR A 62 8.51 3.07 4.36
N THR A 63 9.34 2.09 3.98
CA THR A 63 9.95 1.13 4.91
C THR A 63 10.83 1.83 5.93
N LEU A 64 11.64 2.82 5.54
CA LEU A 64 12.45 3.60 6.48
C LEU A 64 11.59 4.42 7.45
N ALA A 65 10.55 5.11 6.95
CA ALA A 65 9.61 5.83 7.79
C ALA A 65 8.89 4.90 8.77
N PHE A 66 8.50 3.70 8.32
CA PHE A 66 7.86 2.69 9.14
C PHE A 66 8.80 2.11 10.19
N SER A 67 10.06 1.86 9.83
CA SER A 67 11.10 1.42 10.77
C SER A 67 11.33 2.44 11.90
N ASN A 68 11.33 3.74 11.57
CA ASN A 68 11.41 4.80 12.58
C ASN A 68 10.18 4.80 13.49
N TRP A 69 8.98 4.62 12.90
CA TRP A 69 7.76 4.51 13.69
C TRP A 69 7.79 3.28 14.61
N ILE A 70 8.20 2.11 14.13
CA ILE A 70 8.36 0.90 14.96
C ILE A 70 9.36 1.18 16.09
N ALA A 71 10.51 1.78 15.78
CA ALA A 71 11.52 2.09 16.79
C ALA A 71 10.95 2.92 17.94
N ASN A 72 10.19 3.95 17.61
CA ASN A 72 9.55 4.82 18.59
C ASN A 72 8.40 4.12 19.32
N TYR A 73 7.49 3.47 18.61
CA TYR A 73 6.27 2.88 19.18
C TYR A 73 6.56 1.68 20.10
N PHE A 74 7.59 0.87 19.77
CA PHE A 74 7.99 -0.29 20.57
C PHE A 74 9.17 -0.02 21.51
N ASN A 75 9.59 1.25 21.63
CA ASN A 75 10.73 1.69 22.43
C ASN A 75 11.98 0.82 22.18
N LEU A 76 12.40 0.73 20.91
CA LEU A 76 13.65 0.08 20.55
C LEU A 76 14.84 0.90 21.05
N SER A 77 15.90 0.21 21.45
CA SER A 77 17.18 0.86 21.72
C SER A 77 17.77 1.46 20.44
N ASN A 78 18.66 2.45 20.59
CA ASN A 78 19.37 3.05 19.45
C ASN A 78 20.12 1.99 18.61
N GLU A 79 20.67 0.97 19.27
CA GLU A 79 21.36 -0.12 18.59
C GLU A 79 20.39 -0.96 17.74
N GLU A 80 19.24 -1.37 18.30
CA GLU A 80 18.20 -2.10 17.56
C GLU A 80 17.66 -1.29 16.38
N HIS A 81 17.47 0.02 16.56
CA HIS A 81 17.03 0.92 15.50
C HIS A 81 18.08 1.04 14.39
N ASN A 82 19.35 1.24 14.74
CA ASN A 82 20.44 1.31 13.76
C ASN A 82 20.57 0.02 12.96
N GLN A 83 20.47 -1.14 13.62
CA GLN A 83 20.50 -2.45 12.95
C GLN A 83 19.32 -2.60 11.99
N LEU A 84 18.12 -2.18 12.40
CA LEU A 84 16.92 -2.19 11.56
C LEU A 84 17.11 -1.34 10.30
N VAL A 85 17.57 -0.08 10.45
CA VAL A 85 17.81 0.83 9.33
C VAL A 85 18.90 0.29 8.39
N GLN A 86 20.00 -0.24 8.93
CA GLN A 86 21.05 -0.86 8.12
C GLN A 86 20.54 -2.07 7.34
N LYS A 87 19.71 -2.91 7.94
CA LYS A 87 19.11 -4.07 7.27
C LYS A 87 18.23 -3.64 6.10
N VAL A 88 17.38 -2.62 6.29
CA VAL A 88 16.54 -2.08 5.21
C VAL A 88 17.40 -1.60 4.05
N ASN A 89 18.46 -0.82 4.30
CA ASN A 89 19.33 -0.27 3.25
C ASN A 89 20.17 -1.34 2.51
N ARG A 90 20.45 -2.47 3.15
CA ARG A 90 21.23 -3.57 2.54
C ARG A 90 20.37 -4.57 1.78
N THR A 91 19.06 -4.56 1.98
CA THR A 91 18.15 -5.51 1.35
C THR A 91 17.89 -5.09 -0.09
N LYS A 92 18.17 -5.97 -1.05
CA LYS A 92 17.88 -5.70 -2.47
C LYS A 92 16.37 -5.70 -2.70
N PRO A 93 15.87 -4.94 -3.69
CA PRO A 93 14.48 -5.08 -4.14
C PRO A 93 14.17 -6.55 -4.46
N ASN A 94 12.94 -6.99 -4.15
CA ASN A 94 12.45 -8.35 -4.38
C ASN A 94 13.20 -9.47 -3.63
N THR A 95 13.85 -9.15 -2.51
CA THR A 95 14.44 -10.18 -1.63
C THR A 95 13.32 -10.96 -0.90
N ASN A 96 13.54 -12.25 -0.67
CA ASN A 96 12.63 -13.09 0.10
C ASN A 96 12.60 -12.66 1.59
N GLY A 97 11.49 -12.95 2.27
CA GLY A 97 11.28 -12.59 3.68
C GLY A 97 10.28 -11.46 3.87
N PHE A 98 10.07 -11.04 5.12
CA PHE A 98 9.27 -9.85 5.46
C PHE A 98 10.10 -8.58 5.29
N ASP A 99 9.47 -7.48 4.86
CA ASP A 99 10.13 -6.19 4.69
C ASP A 99 10.83 -5.69 5.97
N ILE A 100 10.22 -5.93 7.13
CA ILE A 100 10.80 -5.61 8.45
C ILE A 100 10.66 -6.81 9.38
N GLN A 101 11.74 -7.10 10.12
CA GLN A 101 11.75 -8.09 11.20
C GLN A 101 12.58 -7.57 12.37
N VAL A 102 12.00 -7.57 13.57
CA VAL A 102 12.67 -7.23 14.83
C VAL A 102 12.57 -8.45 15.76
N PRO A 103 13.51 -9.42 15.66
CA PRO A 103 13.41 -10.70 16.36
C PRO A 103 13.30 -10.57 17.88
N ASN A 104 14.09 -9.68 18.49
CA ASN A 104 14.13 -9.48 19.94
C ASN A 104 12.77 -9.08 20.53
N LYS A 105 11.98 -8.32 19.77
CA LYS A 105 10.64 -7.87 20.17
C LYS A 105 9.52 -8.70 19.54
N LYS A 106 9.88 -9.70 18.72
CA LYS A 106 8.96 -10.53 17.93
C LYS A 106 8.00 -9.67 17.10
N ILE A 107 8.55 -8.78 16.28
CA ILE A 107 7.77 -7.94 15.37
C ILE A 107 8.11 -8.32 13.92
N ILE A 108 7.09 -8.45 13.09
CA ILE A 108 7.22 -8.61 11.64
C ILE A 108 6.28 -7.65 10.92
N ALA A 109 6.74 -7.09 9.81
CA ALA A 109 5.92 -6.19 9.00
C ALA A 109 6.13 -6.34 7.51
N GLU A 110 5.06 -6.02 6.76
CA GLU A 110 5.06 -5.84 5.31
C GLU A 110 4.65 -4.42 4.95
N ILE A 111 5.24 -3.86 3.91
CA ILE A 111 5.03 -2.49 3.47
C ILE A 111 4.30 -2.49 2.12
N LYS A 112 3.22 -1.71 2.04
CA LYS A 112 2.41 -1.56 0.83
C LYS A 112 2.28 -0.09 0.44
N CYS A 113 2.89 0.25 -0.69
CA CYS A 113 2.73 1.54 -1.36
C CYS A 113 1.52 1.55 -2.32
N VAL A 114 0.37 1.03 -1.86
CA VAL A 114 -0.84 1.01 -2.69
C VAL A 114 -1.55 2.36 -2.66
N ILE A 115 -1.95 2.85 -3.83
CA ILE A 115 -2.68 4.12 -3.99
C ILE A 115 -4.17 3.80 -4.21
N PRO A 116 -5.08 4.24 -3.33
CA PRO A 116 -6.52 4.08 -3.52
C PRO A 116 -6.98 4.61 -4.89
N ILE A 117 -7.87 3.88 -5.54
CA ILE A 117 -8.40 4.23 -6.88
C ILE A 117 -9.77 4.90 -6.78
N ASN A 118 -10.28 5.40 -7.92
CA ASN A 118 -11.61 6.00 -8.07
C ASN A 118 -11.90 7.07 -7.01
N GLU A 119 -11.23 8.22 -7.18
CA GLU A 119 -11.25 9.37 -6.26
C GLU A 119 -10.63 9.12 -4.88
N GLY A 120 -10.17 7.89 -4.64
CA GLY A 120 -9.41 7.50 -3.47
C GLY A 120 -10.26 6.85 -2.38
N PHE A 121 -11.43 6.32 -2.71
CA PHE A 121 -12.35 5.77 -1.71
C PHE A 121 -12.24 4.27 -1.49
N TYR A 122 -11.40 3.54 -2.24
CA TYR A 122 -11.16 2.11 -2.02
C TYR A 122 -9.88 1.63 -2.69
N TYR A 123 -9.33 0.53 -2.17
CA TYR A 123 -8.31 -0.25 -2.85
C TYR A 123 -8.95 -1.11 -3.95
N GLY A 124 -8.41 -1.03 -5.17
CA GLY A 124 -8.83 -1.90 -6.26
C GLY A 124 -8.63 -3.38 -5.93
N ALA A 125 -9.28 -4.28 -6.65
CA ALA A 125 -9.28 -5.72 -6.33
C ALA A 125 -7.86 -6.31 -6.18
N ALA A 126 -6.94 -5.95 -7.09
CA ALA A 126 -5.55 -6.41 -7.02
C ALA A 126 -4.80 -5.86 -5.78
N GLN A 127 -4.99 -4.58 -5.46
CA GLN A 127 -4.38 -3.93 -4.30
C GLN A 127 -4.91 -4.54 -2.99
N ARG A 128 -6.23 -4.68 -2.89
CA ARG A 128 -6.91 -5.31 -1.75
C ARG A 128 -6.40 -6.73 -1.53
N ASN A 129 -6.38 -7.54 -2.60
CA ASN A 129 -5.89 -8.91 -2.51
C ASN A 129 -4.41 -8.96 -2.09
N SER A 130 -3.57 -8.06 -2.61
CA SER A 130 -2.15 -8.01 -2.22
C SER A 130 -1.96 -7.70 -0.73
N ILE A 131 -2.78 -6.82 -0.14
CA ILE A 131 -2.75 -6.55 1.31
C ILE A 131 -3.17 -7.80 2.10
N LEU A 132 -4.27 -8.45 1.69
CA LEU A 132 -4.82 -9.61 2.41
C LEU A 132 -3.91 -10.83 2.31
N ASP A 133 -3.29 -11.05 1.15
CA ASP A 133 -2.31 -12.13 0.96
C ASP A 133 -1.13 -11.96 1.90
N ASP A 134 -0.68 -10.74 2.13
CA ASP A 134 0.42 -10.46 3.06
C ASP A 134 -0.03 -10.56 4.52
N ALA A 135 -1.27 -10.19 4.85
CA ALA A 135 -1.84 -10.46 6.17
C ALA A 135 -1.92 -11.97 6.47
N ILE A 136 -2.29 -12.79 5.48
CA ILE A 136 -2.29 -14.25 5.58
C ILE A 136 -0.86 -14.76 5.78
N LYS A 137 0.12 -14.31 4.99
CA LYS A 137 1.54 -14.69 5.16
C LYS A 137 2.10 -14.26 6.52
N LEU A 138 1.74 -13.10 7.02
CA LEU A 138 2.11 -12.64 8.35
C LEU A 138 1.51 -13.53 9.45
N THR A 139 0.36 -14.16 9.20
CA THR A 139 -0.30 -15.07 10.15
C THR A 139 0.24 -16.49 10.08
N ASN A 140 0.50 -16.98 8.86
CA ASN A 140 0.91 -18.35 8.61
C ASN A 140 2.43 -18.53 8.56
N GLY A 141 3.19 -17.43 8.59
CA GLY A 141 4.63 -17.43 8.40
C GLY A 141 5.06 -17.51 6.93
N LYS A 142 6.36 -17.37 6.72
CA LYS A 142 7.06 -17.56 5.44
C LYS A 142 8.11 -18.65 5.60
N ARG A 143 8.68 -19.13 4.50
CA ARG A 143 9.73 -20.17 4.52
C ARG A 143 10.88 -19.88 5.51
N GLU A 144 11.29 -18.62 5.62
CA GLU A 144 12.39 -18.19 6.51
C GLU A 144 11.96 -18.07 7.98
N LEU A 145 10.67 -17.83 8.23
CA LEU A 145 10.09 -17.73 9.56
C LEU A 145 8.69 -18.37 9.53
N PRO A 146 8.62 -19.71 9.63
CA PRO A 146 7.37 -20.46 9.42
C PRO A 146 6.40 -20.35 10.58
N ASP A 147 6.87 -20.04 11.80
CA ASP A 147 6.01 -19.80 12.96
C ASP A 147 6.08 -18.33 13.37
N THR A 148 4.93 -17.66 13.27
CA THR A 148 4.74 -16.25 13.62
C THR A 148 3.67 -16.07 14.70
N THR A 149 3.25 -17.16 15.36
CA THR A 149 2.18 -17.14 16.38
C THR A 149 2.49 -16.23 17.55
N LYS A 150 3.77 -16.08 17.91
CA LYS A 150 4.24 -15.21 19.01
C LYS A 150 4.63 -13.80 18.56
N TYR A 151 4.40 -13.45 17.29
CA TYR A 151 4.81 -12.18 16.72
C TYR A 151 3.66 -11.19 16.62
N ILE A 152 3.96 -9.92 16.88
CA ILE A 152 3.11 -8.79 16.47
C ILE A 152 3.26 -8.61 14.96
N LYS A 153 2.13 -8.53 14.26
CA LYS A 153 2.05 -8.54 12.80
C LYS A 153 1.57 -7.19 12.31
N LEU A 154 2.34 -6.55 11.44
CA LEU A 154 2.08 -5.18 11.01
C LEU A 154 2.02 -5.11 9.47
N ILE A 155 1.14 -4.26 8.95
CA ILE A 155 1.16 -3.83 7.56
C ILE A 155 1.26 -2.31 7.54
N GLY A 156 2.37 -1.81 6.98
CA GLY A 156 2.57 -0.40 6.71
C GLY A 156 1.90 0.02 5.41
N LEU A 157 1.05 1.04 5.46
CA LEU A 157 0.36 1.60 4.29
C LEU A 157 0.83 3.05 4.07
N ILE A 158 1.00 3.48 2.83
CA ILE A 158 1.27 4.89 2.56
C ILE A 158 0.07 5.78 2.95
N ASP A 159 0.32 6.84 3.69
CA ASP A 159 -0.71 7.79 4.13
C ASP A 159 -0.91 8.90 3.09
N LEU A 160 -2.05 8.83 2.40
CA LEU A 160 -2.55 9.83 1.44
C LEU A 160 -3.70 10.63 2.05
N ASN A 161 -3.69 10.79 3.38
CA ASN A 161 -4.71 11.43 4.21
C ASN A 161 -6.07 10.71 4.09
N GLU A 162 -7.16 11.47 3.95
CA GLU A 162 -8.54 10.96 3.93
C GLU A 162 -8.77 9.84 2.91
N LYS A 163 -8.02 9.82 1.80
CA LYS A 163 -8.08 8.74 0.80
C LYS A 163 -7.66 7.40 1.40
N THR A 164 -6.55 7.37 2.14
CA THR A 164 -6.10 6.15 2.81
C THR A 164 -7.09 5.75 3.90
N ASP A 165 -7.66 6.70 4.64
CA ASP A 165 -8.64 6.42 5.71
C ASP A 165 -9.89 5.72 5.16
N LYS A 166 -10.53 6.31 4.16
CA LYS A 166 -11.74 5.74 3.55
C LYS A 166 -11.47 4.38 2.90
N ALA A 167 -10.28 4.19 2.31
CA ALA A 167 -9.89 2.92 1.74
C ALA A 167 -9.70 1.82 2.80
N ILE A 168 -9.08 2.15 3.95
CA ILE A 168 -8.92 1.22 5.09
C ILE A 168 -10.28 0.88 5.70
N GLU A 169 -11.16 1.86 5.92
CA GLU A 169 -12.51 1.63 6.46
C GLU A 169 -13.30 0.61 5.62
N LYS A 170 -13.13 0.61 4.30
CA LYS A 170 -13.75 -0.38 3.43
C LYS A 170 -13.01 -1.71 3.40
N LEU A 171 -11.68 -1.69 3.54
CA LEU A 171 -10.86 -2.90 3.57
C LEU A 171 -11.23 -3.81 4.75
N ILE A 172 -11.40 -3.22 5.93
CA ILE A 172 -11.67 -3.93 7.19
C ILE A 172 -13.14 -4.37 7.34
N LYS A 173 -14.02 -3.96 6.40
CA LYS A 173 -15.43 -4.39 6.40
C LYS A 173 -15.55 -5.77 5.76
N PRO A 174 -16.02 -6.80 6.50
CA PRO A 174 -16.22 -8.13 5.95
C PRO A 174 -17.29 -8.13 4.85
N ALA A 175 -17.11 -8.98 3.85
CA ALA A 175 -18.17 -9.23 2.88
C ALA A 175 -19.30 -10.01 3.55
N LYS A 176 -20.56 -9.58 3.34
CA LYS A 176 -21.74 -10.19 3.97
C LYS A 176 -22.12 -11.55 3.40
N ASN A 177 -21.85 -11.78 2.11
CA ASN A 177 -22.24 -12.99 1.40
C ASN A 177 -21.08 -13.45 0.52
N ILE A 178 -20.48 -14.59 0.87
CA ILE A 178 -19.49 -15.25 0.03
C ILE A 178 -20.10 -16.49 -0.60
N ARG A 179 -20.05 -16.54 -1.93
CA ARG A 179 -20.42 -17.71 -2.73
C ARG A 179 -19.20 -18.10 -3.55
N THR A 180 -18.23 -18.74 -2.89
CA THR A 180 -17.00 -19.23 -3.53
C THR A 180 -16.54 -20.49 -2.83
N GLU A 181 -15.98 -21.42 -3.59
CA GLU A 181 -15.36 -22.64 -3.06
C GLU A 181 -13.82 -22.52 -3.05
N THR A 182 -13.27 -21.49 -3.69
CA THR A 182 -11.83 -21.25 -3.71
C THR A 182 -11.29 -20.95 -2.30
N GLN A 183 -10.45 -21.84 -1.76
CA GLN A 183 -9.83 -21.70 -0.44
C GLN A 183 -9.15 -20.33 -0.26
N LEU A 184 -8.37 -19.88 -1.25
CA LEU A 184 -7.70 -18.57 -1.20
C LEU A 184 -8.68 -17.40 -0.99
N ARG A 185 -9.91 -17.48 -1.51
CA ARG A 185 -10.92 -16.42 -1.33
C ARG A 185 -11.58 -16.50 0.05
N LEU A 186 -11.70 -17.71 0.61
CA LEU A 186 -12.15 -17.93 1.98
C LEU A 186 -11.11 -17.41 2.97
N ASP A 187 -9.83 -17.76 2.79
CA ASP A 187 -8.73 -17.27 3.64
C ASP A 187 -8.66 -15.73 3.65
N ARG A 188 -8.83 -15.11 2.48
CA ARG A 188 -8.89 -13.63 2.34
C ARG A 188 -10.11 -13.01 3.01
N HIS A 189 -11.18 -13.75 3.22
CA HIS A 189 -12.34 -13.27 3.96
C HIS A 189 -12.13 -13.41 5.46
N ASP A 190 -11.65 -14.57 5.89
CA ASP A 190 -11.36 -14.86 7.29
C ASP A 190 -10.33 -13.88 7.87
N ILE A 191 -9.27 -13.56 7.11
CA ILE A 191 -8.23 -12.64 7.57
C ILE A 191 -8.74 -11.20 7.76
N VAL A 192 -9.83 -10.78 7.09
CA VAL A 192 -10.40 -9.43 7.26
C VAL A 192 -10.87 -9.22 8.69
N HIS A 193 -11.42 -10.26 9.32
CA HIS A 193 -11.85 -10.24 10.72
C HIS A 193 -10.70 -10.07 11.71
N LYS A 194 -9.46 -10.31 11.27
CA LYS A 194 -8.24 -10.15 12.05
C LYS A 194 -7.50 -8.83 11.76
N LEU A 195 -8.01 -7.98 10.87
CA LEU A 195 -7.40 -6.68 10.61
C LEU A 195 -7.84 -5.64 11.65
N LYS A 196 -6.89 -4.89 12.20
CA LYS A 196 -7.14 -3.74 13.09
C LYS A 196 -6.32 -2.54 12.67
N LEU A 197 -6.87 -1.34 12.76
CA LEU A 197 -6.13 -0.11 12.51
C LEU A 197 -5.42 0.35 13.80
N ILE A 198 -4.16 0.74 13.69
CA ILE A 198 -3.44 1.48 14.74
C ILE A 198 -3.57 2.97 14.44
N ASP A 199 -4.29 3.68 15.30
CA ASP A 199 -4.40 5.13 15.27
C ASP A 199 -3.40 5.77 16.26
N ASN A 200 -3.64 7.02 16.66
CA ASN A 200 -2.76 7.72 17.61
C ASN A 200 -3.13 7.44 19.08
N SER A 201 -4.29 6.82 19.33
CA SER A 201 -4.76 6.45 20.66
C SER A 201 -4.47 4.99 21.01
N THR A 202 -4.17 4.15 20.02
CA THR A 202 -3.85 2.74 20.27
C THR A 202 -2.58 2.63 21.11
N GLU A 203 -2.69 2.02 22.29
CA GLU A 203 -1.57 1.75 23.16
C GLU A 203 -0.85 0.45 22.79
N LEU A 204 0.43 0.34 23.16
CA LEU A 204 1.21 -0.88 22.95
C LEU A 204 0.60 -2.08 23.70
N SER A 205 -0.01 -1.85 24.87
CA SER A 205 -0.67 -2.84 25.72
C SER A 205 -1.89 -3.49 25.05
N GLU A 206 -2.51 -2.82 24.07
CA GLU A 206 -3.66 -3.32 23.33
C GLU A 206 -3.28 -4.26 22.18
N LEU A 207 -1.98 -4.35 21.86
CA LEU A 207 -1.51 -5.23 20.79
C LEU A 207 -1.45 -6.68 21.26
N THR A 208 -2.11 -7.57 20.53
CA THR A 208 -2.03 -9.02 20.72
C THR A 208 -1.51 -9.69 19.46
N THR A 209 -1.09 -10.95 19.58
CA THR A 209 -0.53 -11.70 18.46
C THR A 209 -1.59 -12.28 17.51
N ASP A 210 -2.88 -12.16 17.85
CA ASP A 210 -4.00 -12.75 17.10
C ASP A 210 -4.45 -11.92 15.90
N TYR A 211 -4.06 -10.64 15.88
CA TYR A 211 -4.44 -9.67 14.87
C TYR A 211 -3.28 -9.30 13.95
N VAL A 212 -3.63 -8.78 12.78
CA VAL A 212 -2.72 -8.08 11.86
C VAL A 212 -3.09 -6.60 11.89
N TYR A 213 -2.14 -5.77 12.29
CA TYR A 213 -2.39 -4.35 12.49
C TYR A 213 -1.96 -3.54 11.27
N LEU A 214 -2.87 -2.69 10.78
CA LEU A 214 -2.64 -1.73 9.73
C LEU A 214 -2.15 -0.43 10.36
N LYS A 215 -1.06 0.14 9.85
CA LYS A 215 -0.60 1.48 10.22
C LYS A 215 -0.28 2.28 8.97
N LYS A 216 -0.96 3.41 8.80
CA LYS A 216 -0.63 4.37 7.75
C LYS A 216 0.58 5.20 8.16
N ILE A 217 1.49 5.45 7.22
CA ILE A 217 2.73 6.20 7.44
C ILE A 217 2.90 7.30 6.39
N LYS A 218 3.22 8.51 6.85
CA LYS A 218 3.62 9.60 5.98
C LYS A 218 5.09 9.47 5.64
N ILE A 219 5.41 9.59 4.36
CA ILE A 219 6.79 9.81 3.93
C ILE A 219 7.06 11.30 4.12
N ALA A 220 8.15 11.66 4.79
CA ALA A 220 8.55 13.06 4.92
C ALA A 220 8.72 13.69 3.52
N SER A 221 8.05 14.81 3.28
CA SER A 221 8.36 15.68 2.15
C SER A 221 9.74 16.30 2.38
N ALA A 222 10.60 16.19 1.38
CA ALA A 222 11.88 16.89 1.34
C ALA A 222 11.65 18.41 1.29
#